data_AF-A0A622QQ72-F1
#
_entry.id   AF-A0A622QQ72-F1
#
_cell.length_a   1.000
_cell.length_b   1.000
_cell.length_c   1.000
_cell.angle_alpha   90.00
_cell.angle_beta   90.00
_cell.angle_gamma   90.00
#
_symmetry.space_group_name_H-M   'P 1'
#
loop_
_entity.id
_entity.type
_entity.pdbx_description
1 polymer ?
#
loop_
_entity_poly.entity_id
_entity_poly.type
_entity_poly.pdbx_seq_one_letter_code
_entity_poly.pdbx_strand_id
1 'polypeptide(L)'
;YVASNKTGEAYYKVPVVDADVKWGTLAAYKDQKLTVDKQATVEGQLWYRVRTSTTFIGWTKASNLTATSPFDKIEYDKGVTAYARVKTAPGNAVWTKPYRTEGSKLVNQLSVYQGKNMRILREAKTVITTWYQFSI
;
A
#
# COMPACT_ATOMS: atom_id res chain seq x y z
N TYR A 1 -7.55 5.55 -1.18
CA TYR A 1 -7.18 4.38 -2.01
C TYR A 1 -8.36 3.99 -2.89
N VAL A 2 -8.13 3.25 -3.97
CA VAL A 2 -9.22 2.55 -4.68
C VAL A 2 -9.78 1.47 -3.76
N ALA A 3 -11.10 1.36 -3.65
CA ALA A 3 -11.71 0.30 -2.86
C ALA A 3 -11.39 -1.07 -3.47
N SER A 4 -11.16 -2.09 -2.64
CA SER A 4 -10.57 -3.38 -3.06
C SER A 4 -11.37 -4.10 -4.14
N ASN A 5 -12.70 -3.97 -4.13
CA ASN A 5 -13.63 -4.53 -5.11
C ASN A 5 -13.99 -3.56 -6.25
N LYS A 6 -13.28 -2.44 -6.38
CA LYS A 6 -13.58 -1.34 -7.32
C LYS A 6 -12.46 -1.04 -8.31
N THR A 7 -11.45 -1.91 -8.41
CA THR A 7 -10.33 -1.74 -9.35
C THR A 7 -10.76 -1.81 -10.81
N GLY A 8 -11.85 -2.50 -11.13
CA GLY A 8 -12.41 -2.56 -12.49
C GLY A 8 -13.22 -1.32 -12.89
N GLU A 9 -13.53 -0.44 -11.95
CA GLU A 9 -14.37 0.73 -12.22
C GLU A 9 -13.61 1.79 -13.01
N ALA A 10 -14.35 2.60 -13.75
CA ALA A 10 -13.77 3.61 -14.62
C ALA A 10 -13.41 4.93 -13.91
N TYR A 11 -12.53 5.69 -14.55
CA TYR A 11 -12.34 7.10 -14.28
C TYR A 11 -12.44 7.90 -15.59
N TYR A 12 -12.84 9.17 -15.45
CA TYR A 12 -13.31 10.01 -16.55
C TYR A 12 -12.67 11.40 -16.52
N LYS A 13 -12.66 12.09 -17.66
CA LYS A 13 -12.17 13.48 -17.75
C LYS A 13 -13.02 14.47 -16.93
N VAL A 14 -14.32 14.20 -16.83
CA VAL A 14 -15.34 15.01 -16.14
C VAL A 14 -16.30 14.08 -15.38
N PRO A 15 -17.05 14.55 -14.37
CA PRO A 15 -17.85 13.69 -13.47
C PRO A 15 -19.15 13.17 -14.11
N VAL A 16 -19.04 12.35 -15.14
CA VAL A 16 -20.15 11.73 -15.87
C VAL A 16 -19.75 10.35 -16.38
N VAL A 17 -20.71 9.43 -16.49
CA VAL A 17 -20.50 8.13 -17.12
C VAL A 17 -20.78 8.26 -18.61
N ASP A 18 -19.72 8.47 -19.39
CA ASP A 18 -19.80 8.63 -20.83
C ASP A 18 -18.53 8.03 -21.49
N ALA A 19 -18.71 7.39 -22.65
CA ALA A 19 -17.64 6.65 -23.31
C ALA A 19 -16.54 7.56 -23.88
N ASP A 20 -16.89 8.75 -24.38
CA ASP A 20 -15.96 9.68 -25.03
C ASP A 20 -15.02 10.37 -24.03
N VAL A 21 -15.43 10.42 -22.77
CA VAL A 21 -14.66 11.00 -21.67
C VAL A 21 -14.09 9.96 -20.71
N LYS A 22 -14.26 8.67 -20.99
CA LYS A 22 -13.65 7.58 -20.21
C LYS A 22 -12.16 7.48 -20.53
N TRP A 23 -11.31 7.67 -19.52
CA TRP A 23 -9.85 7.62 -19.69
C TRP A 23 -9.23 6.28 -19.30
N GLY A 24 -9.94 5.44 -18.55
CA GLY A 24 -9.46 4.10 -18.21
C GLY A 24 -10.18 3.50 -17.03
N THR A 25 -9.53 2.52 -16.38
CA THR A 25 -10.00 1.88 -15.15
C THR A 25 -9.07 2.18 -13.98
N LEU A 26 -9.58 2.03 -12.76
CA LEU A 26 -8.86 2.29 -11.53
C LEU A 26 -7.78 1.24 -11.19
N ALA A 27 -7.61 0.21 -12.01
CA ALA A 27 -6.72 -0.91 -11.74
C ALA A 27 -5.25 -0.49 -11.56
N ALA A 28 -4.79 0.48 -12.35
CA ALA A 28 -3.42 1.01 -12.28
C ALA A 28 -3.13 1.77 -10.98
N TYR A 29 -4.17 2.17 -10.25
CA TYR A 29 -4.07 2.93 -9.00
C TYR A 29 -4.41 2.09 -7.77
N LYS A 30 -4.49 0.76 -7.94
CA LYS A 30 -4.65 -0.19 -6.83
C LYS A 30 -3.48 -0.01 -5.85
N ASP A 31 -3.81 -0.02 -4.55
CA ASP A 31 -2.86 0.10 -3.44
C ASP A 31 -2.04 1.42 -3.44
N GLN A 32 -2.34 2.35 -4.35
CA GLN A 32 -1.74 3.67 -4.37
C GLN A 32 -2.52 4.64 -3.48
N LYS A 33 -1.79 5.42 -2.69
CA LYS A 33 -2.37 6.55 -1.95
C LYS A 33 -2.76 7.65 -2.94
N LEU A 34 -4.04 7.98 -2.95
CA LEU A 34 -4.65 8.96 -3.84
C LEU A 34 -5.15 10.15 -3.03
N THR A 35 -5.10 11.33 -3.62
CA THR A 35 -5.64 12.56 -3.05
C THR A 35 -6.89 12.97 -3.82
N VAL A 36 -7.89 13.43 -3.07
CA VAL A 36 -9.09 14.07 -3.61
C VAL A 36 -8.99 15.56 -3.36
N ASP A 37 -9.14 16.36 -4.41
CA ASP A 37 -8.98 17.82 -4.30
C ASP A 37 -10.23 18.61 -4.70
N LYS A 38 -11.17 17.96 -5.40
CA LYS A 38 -12.48 18.50 -5.73
C LYS A 38 -13.52 17.40 -5.63
N GLN A 39 -14.75 17.82 -5.38
CA GLN A 39 -15.93 16.98 -5.45
C GLN A 39 -17.00 17.65 -6.32
N ALA A 40 -17.89 16.84 -6.88
CA ALA A 40 -19.04 17.30 -7.64
C ALA A 40 -20.21 16.35 -7.41
N THR A 41 -21.43 16.87 -7.41
CA THR A 41 -22.64 16.05 -7.40
C THR A 41 -23.34 16.22 -8.73
N VAL A 42 -23.48 15.14 -9.49
CA VAL A 42 -24.13 15.12 -10.81
C VAL A 42 -25.22 14.06 -10.75
N GLU A 43 -26.46 14.45 -11.04
CA GLU A 43 -27.64 13.57 -10.97
C GLU A 43 -27.76 12.81 -9.63
N GLY A 44 -27.44 13.49 -8.51
CA GLY A 44 -27.47 12.90 -7.17
C GLY A 44 -26.31 11.96 -6.85
N GLN A 45 -25.41 11.69 -7.79
CA GLN A 45 -24.21 10.89 -7.56
C GLN A 45 -23.04 11.79 -7.14
N LEU A 46 -22.38 11.47 -6.03
CA LEU A 46 -21.14 12.13 -5.61
C LEU A 46 -19.93 11.58 -6.41
N TRP A 47 -19.12 12.51 -6.89
CA TRP A 47 -17.90 12.27 -7.64
C TRP A 47 -16.71 12.97 -6.98
N TYR A 48 -15.55 12.34 -7.09
CA TYR A 48 -14.28 12.89 -6.63
C TYR A 48 -13.32 13.08 -7.78
N ARG A 49 -12.65 14.24 -7.78
CA ARG A 49 -11.50 14.50 -8.63
C ARG A 49 -10.26 13.96 -7.95
N VAL A 50 -9.67 12.95 -8.57
CA VAL A 50 -8.58 12.15 -8.03
C VAL A 50 -7.27 12.54 -8.68
N ARG A 51 -6.21 12.51 -7.88
CA ARG A 51 -4.84 12.71 -8.32
C ARG A 51 -3.84 11.91 -7.49
N THR A 52 -2.66 11.72 -8.05
CA THR A 52 -1.47 11.41 -7.26
C THR A 52 -0.99 12.69 -6.55
N SER A 53 0.14 12.63 -5.86
CA SER A 53 0.77 13.83 -5.29
C SER A 53 1.02 14.94 -6.31
N THR A 54 1.26 14.59 -7.58
CA THR A 54 1.71 15.53 -8.62
C THR A 54 0.85 15.54 -9.87
N THR A 55 0.03 14.51 -10.09
CA THR A 55 -0.59 14.27 -11.40
C THR A 55 -2.10 14.11 -11.26
N PHE A 56 -2.84 14.94 -12.00
CA PHE A 56 -4.27 14.75 -12.17
C PHE A 56 -4.56 13.41 -12.87
N ILE A 57 -5.45 12.60 -12.28
CA ILE A 57 -5.85 11.31 -12.84
C ILE A 57 -7.18 11.42 -13.56
N GLY A 58 -8.22 11.95 -12.89
CA GLY A 58 -9.57 12.00 -13.44
C GLY A 58 -10.64 12.14 -12.36
N TRP A 59 -11.88 11.97 -12.76
CA TRP A 59 -13.06 11.88 -11.90
C TRP A 59 -13.52 10.44 -11.80
N THR A 60 -13.91 10.01 -10.60
CA THR A 60 -14.57 8.72 -10.39
C THR A 60 -15.65 8.88 -9.32
N LYS A 61 -16.61 7.95 -9.28
CA LYS A 61 -17.66 7.96 -8.25
C LYS A 61 -17.01 7.84 -6.87
N ALA A 62 -17.51 8.58 -5.89
CA ALA A 62 -16.95 8.58 -4.54
C ALA A 62 -16.93 7.17 -3.91
N SER A 63 -17.93 6.34 -4.22
CA SER A 63 -18.05 4.95 -3.78
C SER A 63 -16.98 4.01 -4.33
N ASN A 64 -16.20 4.44 -5.33
CA ASN A 64 -15.08 3.66 -5.85
C ASN A 64 -13.80 3.82 -5.00
N LEU A 65 -13.79 4.78 -4.07
CA LEU A 65 -12.65 5.09 -3.22
C LEU A 65 -12.94 4.73 -1.76
N THR A 66 -11.87 4.53 -1.01
CA THR A 66 -11.91 4.34 0.44
C THR A 66 -10.83 5.17 1.12
N ALA A 67 -11.15 5.70 2.31
CA ALA A 67 -10.19 6.34 3.20
C ALA A 67 -9.37 5.30 4.00
N THR A 68 -9.79 4.04 4.02
CA THR A 68 -9.09 2.96 4.72
C THR A 68 -7.87 2.51 3.92
N SER A 69 -6.72 2.43 4.58
CA SER A 69 -5.51 1.86 4.00
C SER A 69 -5.67 0.35 3.77
N PRO A 70 -5.23 -0.19 2.63
CA PRO A 70 -5.13 -1.65 2.43
C PRO A 70 -3.92 -2.27 3.14
N PHE A 71 -3.08 -1.45 3.78
CA PHE A 71 -1.83 -1.85 4.42
C PHE A 71 -1.94 -1.88 5.94
N ASP A 72 -1.16 -2.78 6.54
CA ASP A 72 -1.05 -2.89 7.99
C ASP A 72 -0.35 -1.66 8.59
N LYS A 73 -0.85 -1.23 9.75
CA LYS A 73 -0.24 -0.15 10.53
C LYS A 73 0.98 -0.68 11.27
N ILE A 74 2.05 0.13 11.26
CA ILE A 74 3.18 -0.03 12.17
C ILE A 74 2.80 0.68 13.48
N GLU A 75 2.64 -0.09 14.54
CA GLU A 75 2.26 0.39 15.88
C GLU A 75 3.41 1.14 16.55
N TYR A 76 4.61 0.57 16.44
CA TYR A 76 5.86 1.23 16.84
C TYR A 76 7.01 0.77 15.96
N ASP A 77 8.05 1.60 15.91
CA ASP A 77 9.34 1.29 15.31
C ASP A 77 10.46 1.95 16.14
N LYS A 78 11.30 1.13 16.79
CA LYS A 78 12.37 1.60 17.68
C LYS A 78 13.72 0.99 17.31
N GLY A 79 14.79 1.76 17.54
CA GLY A 79 16.16 1.26 17.45
C GLY A 79 16.47 0.28 18.57
N VAL A 80 17.22 -0.77 18.27
CA VAL A 80 17.69 -1.76 19.24
C VAL A 80 19.13 -2.18 18.91
N THR A 81 19.84 -2.77 19.86
CA THR A 81 21.13 -3.44 19.61
C THR A 81 21.04 -4.86 20.13
N ALA A 82 21.01 -5.82 19.20
CA ALA A 82 21.02 -7.25 19.51
C ALA A 82 21.69 -8.03 18.38
N TYR A 83 21.95 -9.31 18.62
CA TYR A 83 22.46 -10.24 17.63
C TYR A 83 21.53 -11.44 17.51
N ALA A 84 21.37 -11.94 16.29
CA ALA A 84 20.49 -13.06 16.01
C ALA A 84 21.11 -13.99 14.96
N ARG A 85 20.54 -15.20 14.91
CA ARG A 85 20.73 -16.18 13.83
C ARG A 85 19.37 -16.70 13.41
N VAL A 86 19.28 -17.14 12.15
CA VAL A 86 18.03 -17.74 11.63
C VAL A 86 17.74 -19.05 12.39
N LYS A 87 16.62 -19.08 13.10
CA LYS A 87 16.11 -20.27 13.80
C LYS A 87 15.20 -21.12 12.90
N THR A 88 14.26 -20.48 12.21
CA THR A 88 13.28 -21.15 11.34
C THR A 88 13.16 -20.38 10.03
N ALA A 89 13.75 -20.90 8.96
CA ALA A 89 13.73 -20.28 7.64
C ALA A 89 12.46 -20.61 6.81
N PRO A 90 11.94 -21.85 6.78
CA PRO A 90 10.81 -22.19 5.92
C PRO A 90 9.60 -21.30 6.18
N GLY A 91 8.95 -20.84 5.10
CA GLY A 91 7.78 -19.96 5.16
C GLY A 91 8.06 -18.50 5.54
N ASN A 92 9.32 -18.15 5.79
CA ASN A 92 9.72 -16.81 6.21
C ASN A 92 10.56 -16.11 5.13
N ALA A 93 10.32 -14.81 4.98
CA ALA A 93 11.00 -13.98 3.99
C ALA A 93 11.47 -12.66 4.60
N VAL A 94 12.45 -12.06 3.93
CA VAL A 94 13.00 -10.74 4.24
C VAL A 94 12.37 -9.73 3.32
N TRP A 95 11.96 -8.61 3.90
CA TRP A 95 11.24 -7.54 3.24
C TRP A 95 11.96 -6.21 3.50
N THR A 96 11.77 -5.23 2.61
CA THR A 96 12.35 -3.88 2.77
C THR A 96 11.79 -3.12 3.97
N LYS A 97 10.57 -3.48 4.38
CA LYS A 97 9.81 -3.00 5.55
C LYS A 97 8.98 -4.18 6.07
N PRO A 98 8.42 -4.13 7.29
CA PRO A 98 7.50 -5.17 7.77
C PRO A 98 6.48 -5.61 6.70
N TYR A 99 6.20 -6.91 6.60
CA TYR A 99 5.29 -7.46 5.58
C TYR A 99 3.92 -6.77 5.62
N ARG A 100 3.29 -6.59 4.45
CA ARG A 100 1.99 -5.91 4.23
C ARG A 100 1.88 -4.45 4.68
N THR A 101 2.99 -3.82 5.06
CA THR A 101 3.02 -2.36 5.29
C THR A 101 3.23 -1.59 4.00
N GLU A 102 2.87 -0.29 4.01
CA GLU A 102 2.93 0.56 2.82
C GLU A 102 4.34 0.66 2.23
N GLY A 103 4.47 0.24 0.96
CA GLY A 103 5.73 0.21 0.21
C GLY A 103 6.67 -0.95 0.58
N SER A 104 6.23 -1.93 1.37
CA SER A 104 7.00 -3.16 1.63
C SER A 104 7.18 -3.96 0.34
N LYS A 105 8.41 -4.41 0.08
CA LYS A 105 8.77 -5.22 -1.07
C LYS A 105 9.54 -6.44 -0.60
N LEU A 106 9.31 -7.59 -1.24
CA LEU A 106 10.09 -8.80 -1.00
C LEU A 106 11.55 -8.55 -1.37
N VAL A 107 12.46 -8.90 -0.48
CA VAL A 107 13.91 -8.89 -0.73
C VAL A 107 14.34 -10.29 -1.15
N ASN A 108 14.24 -11.26 -0.25
CA ASN A 108 14.67 -12.65 -0.44
C ASN A 108 13.96 -13.58 0.56
N GLN A 109 14.04 -14.90 0.35
CA GLN A 109 13.69 -15.87 1.39
C GLN A 109 14.66 -15.78 2.57
N LEU A 110 14.19 -16.04 3.80
CA LEU A 110 15.02 -15.96 5.01
C LEU A 110 16.17 -16.98 4.99
N SER A 111 15.99 -18.11 4.29
CA SER A 111 16.99 -19.17 4.14
C SER A 111 18.31 -18.70 3.53
N VAL A 112 18.33 -17.62 2.73
CA VAL A 112 19.55 -17.00 2.16
C VAL A 112 20.52 -16.52 3.25
N TYR A 113 20.01 -16.33 4.47
CA TYR A 113 20.76 -15.84 5.62
C TYR A 113 21.03 -16.91 6.68
N GLN A 114 20.72 -18.18 6.38
CA GLN A 114 20.97 -19.30 7.29
C GLN A 114 22.47 -19.37 7.65
N GLY A 115 22.76 -19.58 8.95
CA GLY A 115 24.12 -19.70 9.46
C GLY A 115 24.90 -18.37 9.60
N LYS A 116 24.37 -17.25 9.10
CA LYS A 116 25.02 -15.94 9.22
C LYS A 116 24.74 -15.31 10.60
N ASN A 117 25.73 -14.59 11.13
CA ASN A 117 25.52 -13.72 12.29
C ASN A 117 24.86 -12.43 11.81
N MET A 118 23.70 -12.10 12.39
CA MET A 118 22.95 -10.91 12.02
C MET A 118 22.98 -9.91 13.18
N ARG A 119 23.27 -8.64 12.87
CA ARG A 119 23.08 -7.55 13.83
C ARG A 119 21.67 -7.00 13.66
N ILE A 120 20.89 -7.00 14.74
CA ILE A 120 19.56 -6.39 14.76
C ILE A 120 19.73 -4.90 15.05
N LEU A 121 19.09 -4.08 14.21
CA LEU A 121 19.17 -2.62 14.24
C LEU A 121 17.89 -1.99 14.79
N ARG A 122 16.74 -2.60 14.49
CA ARG A 122 15.42 -2.08 14.84
C ARG A 122 14.42 -3.19 15.11
N GLU A 123 13.45 -2.87 15.97
CA GLU A 123 12.26 -3.67 16.23
C GLU A 123 11.03 -2.84 15.86
N ALA A 124 10.14 -3.43 15.05
CA ALA A 124 8.88 -2.80 14.67
C ALA A 124 7.69 -3.74 14.94
N LYS A 125 6.62 -3.23 15.53
CA LYS A 125 5.39 -4.00 15.76
C LYS A 125 4.33 -3.63 14.73
N THR A 126 3.72 -4.66 14.17
CA THR A 126 2.53 -4.56 13.33
C THR A 126 1.39 -5.33 13.98
N VAL A 127 0.18 -5.17 13.43
CA VAL A 127 -1.00 -5.95 13.83
C VAL A 127 -0.80 -7.47 13.70
N ILE A 128 0.10 -7.92 12.83
CA ILE A 128 0.40 -9.34 12.62
C ILE A 128 1.44 -9.85 13.64
N THR A 129 2.60 -9.20 13.71
CA THR A 129 3.74 -9.67 14.52
C THR A 129 4.77 -8.56 14.75
N THR A 130 5.81 -8.90 15.51
CA THR A 130 7.02 -8.10 15.68
C THR A 130 8.05 -8.47 14.61
N TRP A 131 8.61 -7.45 13.97
CA TRP A 131 9.58 -7.54 12.88
C TRP A 131 10.94 -6.99 13.32
N TYR A 132 12.01 -7.56 12.77
CA TYR A 132 13.37 -7.13 13.05
C TYR A 132 14.07 -6.68 11.77
N GLN A 133 14.59 -5.45 11.77
CA GLN A 133 15.53 -5.01 10.75
C GLN A 133 16.93 -5.49 11.15
N PHE A 134 17.66 -6.05 10.21
CA PHE A 134 19.00 -6.57 10.46
C PHE A 134 20.00 -6.19 9.36
N SER A 135 21.28 -6.29 9.70
CA SER A 135 22.41 -6.26 8.77
C SER A 135 23.29 -7.48 8.96
N ILE A 136 24.13 -7.77 7.96
CA ILE A 136 25.14 -8.84 7.95
C ILE A 136 26.46 -8.22 7.52
#